data_AF-A0AAU6SET8-F1
#
_entry.id   AF-A0AAU6SET8-F1
#
_cell.length_a   1.000
_cell.length_b   1.000
_cell.length_c   1.000
_cell.angle_alpha   90.00
_cell.angle_beta   90.00
_cell.angle_gamma   90.00
#
_symmetry.space_group_name_H-M   'P 1'
#
loop_
_entity.id
_entity.type
_entity.pdbx_description
1 polymer ?
#
loop_
_entity_poly.entity_id
_entity_poly.type
_entity_poly.pdbx_seq_one_letter_code
_entity_poly.pdbx_strand_id
1 'polypeptide(L)'
;MENEWMARAVLFVVMVGAGILLIWMANAAASGRLKRNQLAGIRIPSTMASEEAWLAAHVRARGATVCAGVISILGGAFALVPVPMPVVTIGVLLAAVAALGFVLYGAQVGGTAAKAISES
;
A
#
# COMPACT_ATOMS: atom_id res chain seq x y z
N MET A 1 -25.81 15.11 -11.43
CA MET A 1 -24.60 15.07 -12.27
C MET A 1 -23.40 15.70 -11.57
N GLU A 2 -23.51 16.93 -11.03
CA GLU A 2 -22.40 17.58 -10.33
C GLU A 2 -21.87 16.76 -9.12
N ASN A 3 -22.77 16.26 -8.26
CA ASN A 3 -22.41 15.40 -7.14
C ASN A 3 -21.71 14.09 -7.55
N GLU A 4 -22.03 13.56 -8.75
CA GLU A 4 -21.43 12.33 -9.25
C GLU A 4 -19.98 12.58 -9.71
N TRP A 5 -19.75 13.66 -10.45
CA TRP A 5 -18.41 14.05 -10.87
C TRP A 5 -17.53 14.43 -9.68
N MET A 6 -18.09 15.08 -8.66
CA MET A 6 -17.40 15.33 -7.40
C MET A 6 -17.01 14.01 -6.72
N ALA A 7 -17.91 13.03 -6.63
CA ALA A 7 -17.60 11.72 -6.06
C ALA A 7 -16.49 10.99 -6.84
N ARG A 8 -16.53 11.00 -8.17
CA ARG A 8 -15.48 10.42 -9.03
C ARG A 8 -14.13 11.10 -8.83
N ALA A 9 -14.12 12.43 -8.74
CA ALA A 9 -12.91 13.20 -8.49
C ALA A 9 -12.31 12.87 -7.12
N VAL A 10 -13.14 12.76 -6.08
CA VAL A 10 -12.70 12.33 -4.73
C VAL A 10 -12.12 10.92 -4.77
N LEU A 11 -12.79 9.95 -5.39
CA LEU A 11 -12.29 8.59 -5.53
C LEU A 11 -10.94 8.55 -6.27
N PHE A 12 -10.82 9.29 -7.38
CA PHE A 12 -9.59 9.40 -8.15
C PHE A 12 -8.45 9.95 -7.28
N VAL A 13 -8.63 11.12 -6.66
CA VAL A 13 -7.59 11.79 -5.85
C VAL A 13 -7.16 10.92 -4.69
N VAL A 14 -8.11 10.33 -3.95
CA VAL A 14 -7.81 9.50 -2.77
C VAL A 14 -7.06 8.23 -3.17
N MET A 15 -7.54 7.51 -4.19
CA MET A 15 -6.93 6.25 -4.61
C MET A 15 -5.55 6.48 -5.25
N VAL A 16 -5.42 7.46 -6.15
CA VAL A 16 -4.12 7.77 -6.77
C VAL A 16 -3.13 8.29 -5.71
N GLY A 17 -3.57 9.18 -4.83
CA GLY A 17 -2.76 9.69 -3.73
C GLY A 17 -2.28 8.57 -2.79
N ALA A 18 -3.18 7.68 -2.38
CA ALA A 18 -2.83 6.51 -1.58
C ALA A 18 -1.83 5.60 -2.29
N GLY A 19 -2.03 5.34 -3.59
CA GLY A 19 -1.13 4.50 -4.36
C GLY A 19 0.27 5.09 -4.53
N ILE A 20 0.38 6.40 -4.80
CA ILE A 20 1.66 7.11 -4.83
C ILE A 20 2.36 7.03 -3.47
N LEU A 21 1.64 7.28 -2.38
CA LEU A 21 2.17 7.18 -1.03
C LEU A 21 2.67 5.78 -0.70
N LEU A 22 1.91 4.73 -1.05
CA LEU A 22 2.32 3.34 -0.85
C LEU A 22 3.61 3.01 -1.60
N ILE A 23 3.71 3.40 -2.88
CA ILE A 23 4.92 3.16 -3.69
C ILE A 23 6.11 3.92 -3.10
N TRP A 24 5.91 5.18 -2.72
CA TRP A 24 6.96 5.98 -2.11
C TRP A 24 7.43 5.37 -0.78
N MET A 25 6.51 4.97 0.10
CA MET A 25 6.83 4.34 1.38
C MET A 25 7.57 3.02 1.20
N ALA A 26 7.14 2.17 0.27
CA ALA A 26 7.78 0.90 -0.04
C ALA A 26 9.24 1.10 -0.44
N ASN A 27 9.52 2.07 -1.31
CA ASN A 27 10.87 2.40 -1.76
C ASN A 27 11.70 3.07 -0.66
N ALA A 28 11.11 4.00 0.09
CA ALA A 28 11.79 4.71 1.17
C ALA A 28 12.22 3.76 2.29
N ALA A 29 11.37 2.82 2.68
CA ALA A 29 11.67 1.86 3.73
C ALA A 29 12.65 0.79 3.27
N ALA A 30 12.49 0.25 2.06
CA ALA A 30 13.40 -0.75 1.51
C ALA A 30 14.81 -0.22 1.20
N SER A 31 14.96 1.09 0.98
CA SER A 31 16.27 1.75 0.82
C SER A 31 16.91 2.19 2.15
N GLY A 32 16.25 1.95 3.28
CA GLY A 32 16.71 2.42 4.60
C GLY A 32 16.54 3.91 4.85
N ARG A 33 16.00 4.68 3.89
CA ARG A 33 15.72 6.12 4.06
C ARG A 33 14.64 6.36 5.10
N LEU A 34 13.61 5.52 5.13
CA LEU A 34 12.62 5.51 6.19
C LEU A 34 13.09 4.55 7.29
N LYS A 35 13.73 5.10 8.32
CA LYS A 35 14.15 4.36 9.52
C LYS A 35 12.95 3.92 10.34
N ARG A 36 13.18 3.01 11.28
CA ARG A 36 12.15 2.57 12.24
C ARG A 36 11.53 3.78 12.93
N ASN A 37 10.20 3.85 12.89
CA ASN A 37 9.43 4.97 13.42
C ASN A 37 8.03 4.52 13.81
N GLN A 38 7.31 5.39 14.53
CA GLN A 38 5.98 5.08 15.05
C GLN A 38 4.83 5.49 14.13
N LEU A 39 5.11 6.06 12.94
CA LEU A 39 4.10 6.63 12.05
C LEU A 39 3.84 5.79 10.79
N ALA A 40 4.88 5.31 10.13
CA ALA A 40 4.83 4.78 8.77
C ALA A 40 5.68 3.51 8.62
N GLY A 41 5.15 2.51 7.90
CA GLY A 41 5.79 1.20 7.66
C GLY A 41 5.05 0.05 8.34
N ILE A 42 5.63 -1.15 8.27
CA ILE A 42 5.13 -2.35 8.95
C ILE A 42 5.59 -2.27 10.40
N ARG A 43 4.65 -2.00 11.32
CA ARG A 43 4.91 -1.76 12.75
C ARG A 43 4.36 -2.90 13.61
N ILE A 44 5.01 -4.05 13.52
CA ILE A 44 4.71 -5.21 14.37
C ILE A 44 5.94 -5.51 15.24
N PRO A 45 5.80 -6.27 16.35
CA PRO A 45 6.91 -6.48 17.28
C PRO A 45 8.20 -6.97 16.62
N SER A 46 8.13 -7.88 15.65
CA SER A 46 9.31 -8.39 14.95
C SER A 46 10.02 -7.33 14.10
N THR A 47 9.29 -6.48 13.38
CA THR A 47 9.89 -5.43 12.54
C THR A 47 10.42 -4.25 13.35
N MET A 48 9.93 -4.10 14.58
CA MET A 48 10.34 -3.03 15.51
C MET A 48 11.49 -3.44 16.43
N ALA A 49 11.99 -4.68 16.36
CA ALA A 49 13.04 -5.19 17.24
C ALA A 49 14.40 -4.49 17.03
N SER A 50 14.82 -4.31 15.77
CA SER A 50 16.07 -3.64 15.41
C SER A 50 15.95 -2.92 14.06
N GLU A 51 16.94 -2.08 13.71
CA GLU A 51 16.97 -1.44 12.38
C GLU A 51 17.23 -2.46 11.26
N GLU A 52 17.98 -3.51 11.55
CA GLU A 52 18.25 -4.61 10.61
C GLU A 52 16.97 -5.40 10.33
N ALA A 53 16.19 -5.73 11.37
CA ALA A 53 14.89 -6.39 11.23
C ALA A 53 13.89 -5.50 10.47
N TRP A 54 13.91 -4.19 10.73
CA TRP A 54 13.11 -3.22 9.98
C TRP A 54 13.47 -3.22 8.49
N LEU A 55 14.75 -3.11 8.16
CA LEU A 55 15.22 -3.07 6.78
C LEU A 55 14.90 -4.39 6.05
N ALA A 56 15.20 -5.52 6.66
CA ALA A 56 14.94 -6.84 6.10
C ALA A 56 13.45 -7.04 5.78
N ALA A 57 12.56 -6.65 6.70
CA ALA A 57 11.13 -6.71 6.48
C ALA A 57 10.67 -5.87 5.30
N HIS A 58 11.12 -4.61 5.21
CA HIS A 58 10.68 -3.68 4.18
C HIS A 58 11.29 -3.98 2.81
N VAL A 59 12.53 -4.47 2.73
CA VAL A 59 13.11 -5.01 1.50
C VAL A 59 12.26 -6.16 0.98
N ARG A 60 11.89 -7.11 1.85
CA ARG A 60 11.08 -8.27 1.46
C ARG A 60 9.64 -7.89 1.08
N ALA A 61 9.05 -6.91 1.76
CA ALA A 61 7.68 -6.46 1.53
C ALA A 61 7.55 -5.53 0.31
N ARG A 62 8.64 -4.90 -0.15
CA ARG A 62 8.64 -3.85 -1.18
C ARG A 62 7.78 -4.19 -2.39
N GLY A 63 8.00 -5.35 -3.00
CA GLY A 63 7.28 -5.76 -4.22
C GLY A 63 5.76 -5.79 -4.01
N ALA A 64 5.31 -6.38 -2.90
CA ALA A 64 3.89 -6.46 -2.58
C ALA A 64 3.29 -5.07 -2.33
N THR A 65 3.96 -4.21 -1.57
CA THR A 65 3.48 -2.85 -1.30
C THR A 65 3.45 -1.97 -2.56
N VAL A 66 4.42 -2.14 -3.47
CA VAL A 66 4.39 -1.48 -4.79
C VAL A 66 3.20 -1.97 -5.62
N CYS A 67 2.94 -3.28 -5.68
CA CYS A 67 1.77 -3.82 -6.37
C CYS A 67 0.46 -3.25 -5.80
N ALA A 68 0.35 -3.15 -4.47
CA ALA A 68 -0.80 -2.51 -3.83
C ALA A 68 -0.99 -1.06 -4.29
N GLY A 69 0.10 -0.30 -4.36
CA GLY A 69 0.05 1.09 -4.82
C GLY A 69 -0.32 1.22 -6.29
N VAL A 70 0.20 0.36 -7.17
CA VAL A 70 -0.18 0.32 -8.60
C VAL A 70 -1.66 0.00 -8.77
N ILE A 71 -2.16 -1.03 -8.06
CA ILE A 71 -3.59 -1.39 -8.09
C ILE A 71 -4.46 -0.22 -7.61
N SER A 72 -4.03 0.48 -6.56
CA SER A 72 -4.73 1.65 -6.05
C SER A 72 -4.79 2.77 -7.09
N ILE A 73 -3.68 3.07 -7.78
CA ILE A 73 -3.65 4.06 -8.88
C ILE A 73 -4.60 3.66 -10.01
N LEU A 74 -4.56 2.39 -10.44
CA LEU A 74 -5.44 1.89 -11.51
C LEU A 74 -6.92 1.96 -11.10
N GLY A 75 -7.25 1.62 -9.85
CA GLY A 75 -8.59 1.77 -9.30
C GLY A 75 -9.06 3.22 -9.27
N GLY A 76 -8.18 4.15 -8.88
CA GLY A 76 -8.45 5.59 -8.95
C GLY A 76 -8.71 6.07 -10.37
N ALA A 77 -7.83 5.73 -11.32
CA ALA A 77 -7.99 6.07 -12.73
C ALA A 77 -9.29 5.52 -13.33
N PHE A 78 -9.70 4.30 -12.93
CA PHE A 78 -10.96 3.69 -13.34
C PHE A 78 -12.19 4.53 -12.92
N ALA A 79 -12.11 5.31 -11.84
CA ALA A 79 -13.23 6.15 -11.40
C ALA A 79 -13.62 7.25 -12.40
N LEU A 80 -12.73 7.60 -13.33
CA LEU A 80 -12.97 8.61 -14.36
C LEU A 80 -13.59 8.02 -15.64
N VAL A 81 -13.71 6.69 -15.74
CA VAL A 81 -14.30 6.04 -16.92
C VAL A 81 -15.80 6.35 -16.98
N PRO A 82 -16.37 6.72 -18.14
CA PRO A 82 -17.78 7.12 -18.29
C PRO A 82 -18.74 5.91 -18.31
N VAL A 83 -18.66 5.07 -17.28
CA VAL A 83 -19.59 3.95 -17.01
C VAL A 83 -20.52 4.30 -15.85
N PRO A 84 -21.67 3.62 -15.67
CA PRO A 84 -22.59 3.90 -14.58
C PRO A 84 -21.92 3.85 -13.21
N MET A 85 -22.33 4.76 -12.30
CA MET A 85 -21.67 4.92 -11.01
C MET A 85 -21.60 3.62 -10.15
N PRO A 86 -22.59 2.71 -10.16
CA PRO A 86 -22.45 1.40 -9.49
C PRO A 86 -21.27 0.56 -10.01
N VAL A 87 -20.97 0.62 -11.31
CA VAL A 87 -19.85 -0.10 -11.92
C VAL A 87 -18.52 0.47 -11.43
N VAL A 88 -18.42 1.82 -11.36
CA VAL A 88 -17.26 2.49 -10.76
C VAL A 88 -17.06 2.07 -9.31
N THR A 89 -18.12 2.11 -8.51
CA THR A 89 -18.06 1.75 -7.08
C THR A 89 -17.55 0.32 -6.87
N ILE A 90 -18.09 -0.65 -7.63
CA ILE A 90 -17.65 -2.04 -7.56
C ILE A 90 -16.17 -2.17 -7.99
N GLY A 91 -15.77 -1.54 -9.09
CA GLY A 91 -14.39 -1.60 -9.58
C GLY A 91 -13.38 -1.00 -8.60
N VAL A 92 -13.71 0.15 -8.00
CA VAL A 92 -12.87 0.79 -6.98
C VAL A 92 -12.80 -0.06 -5.72
N LEU A 93 -13.91 -0.66 -5.28
CA LEU A 93 -13.93 -1.55 -4.11
C LEU A 93 -13.06 -2.79 -4.33
N LEU A 94 -13.15 -3.42 -5.51
CA LEU A 94 -12.29 -4.55 -5.87
C LEU A 94 -10.81 -4.17 -5.87
N ALA A 95 -10.47 -3.00 -6.43
CA ALA A 95 -9.10 -2.49 -6.39
C ALA A 95 -8.62 -2.22 -4.95
N ALA A 96 -9.47 -1.65 -4.09
CA ALA A 96 -9.14 -1.41 -2.68
C ALA A 96 -8.91 -2.72 -1.91
N VAL A 97 -9.77 -3.73 -2.11
CA VAL A 97 -9.62 -5.07 -1.49
C VAL A 97 -8.34 -5.75 -1.98
N ALA A 98 -8.06 -5.70 -3.28
CA ALA A 98 -6.83 -6.27 -3.85
C ALA A 98 -5.58 -5.56 -3.29
N ALA A 99 -5.58 -4.22 -3.24
CA ALA A 99 -4.48 -3.45 -2.66
C ALA A 99 -4.28 -3.79 -1.18
N LEU A 100 -5.36 -3.90 -0.39
CA LEU A 100 -5.29 -4.33 1.00
C LEU A 100 -4.70 -5.74 1.13
N GLY A 101 -5.11 -6.68 0.29
CA GLY A 101 -4.56 -8.04 0.25
C GLY A 101 -3.05 -8.05 0.03
N PHE A 102 -2.55 -7.24 -0.92
CA PHE A 102 -1.11 -7.09 -1.15
C PHE A 102 -0.37 -6.43 0.02
N VAL A 103 -0.98 -5.44 0.69
CA VAL A 103 -0.40 -4.83 1.91
C VAL A 103 -0.29 -5.86 3.03
N LEU A 104 -1.35 -6.64 3.27
CA LEU A 104 -1.35 -7.69 4.29
C LEU A 104 -0.34 -8.79 3.98
N TYR A 105 -0.27 -9.23 2.72
CA TYR A 105 0.75 -10.17 2.27
C TYR A 105 2.17 -9.62 2.48
N GLY A 106 2.40 -8.34 2.13
CA GLY A 106 3.65 -7.64 2.39
C GLY A 106 4.03 -7.63 3.87
N ALA A 107 3.06 -7.35 4.75
CA ALA A 107 3.24 -7.37 6.20
C ALA A 107 3.57 -8.78 6.72
N GLN A 108 2.93 -9.83 6.19
CA GLN A 108 3.23 -11.22 6.56
C GLN A 108 4.65 -11.61 6.16
N VAL A 109 5.02 -11.45 4.88
CA VAL A 109 6.36 -11.84 4.39
C VAL A 109 7.47 -10.98 5.01
N GLY A 110 7.22 -9.69 5.23
CA GLY A 110 8.14 -8.81 5.93
C GLY A 110 8.30 -9.21 7.39
N GLY A 111 7.21 -9.56 8.07
CA GLY A 111 7.23 -10.04 9.45
C GLY A 111 8.04 -11.32 9.62
N THR A 112 7.92 -12.27 8.69
CA THR A 112 8.73 -13.50 8.66
C THR A 112 10.21 -13.18 8.42
N ALA A 113 10.53 -12.28 7.49
CA ALA A 113 11.92 -11.86 7.24
C ALA A 113 12.56 -11.19 8.46
N ALA A 114 11.81 -10.35 9.18
CA ALA A 114 12.30 -9.74 10.43
C ALA A 114 12.61 -10.77 11.51
N LYS A 115 11.73 -11.77 11.71
CA LYS A 115 11.94 -12.82 12.72
C LYS A 115 13.20 -13.63 12.46
N ALA A 116 13.47 -13.96 11.20
CA ALA A 116 14.68 -14.69 10.81
C ALA A 116 15.98 -13.96 11.19
N ILE A 117 15.96 -12.62 11.27
CA ILE A 117 17.10 -11.81 11.72
C ILE A 117 17.21 -11.78 13.25
N SER A 118 16.10 -11.89 13.98
CA SER A 118 16.13 -11.89 15.45
C SER A 118 16.55 -13.25 16.05
N GLU A 119 16.42 -14.33 15.27
CA GLU A 119 16.78 -15.69 15.67
C GLU A 119 18.23 -16.08 15.29
N SER A 120 18.94 -15.23 14.54
CA SER A 120 20.34 -15.40 14.12
C SER A 120 21.32 -14.67 15.04
#